data_AF-A0A258XA26-F1
#
_entry.id   AF-A0A258XA26-F1
#
_cell.length_a   1.000
_cell.length_b   1.000
_cell.length_c   1.000
_cell.angle_alpha   90.00
_cell.angle_beta   90.00
_cell.angle_gamma   90.00
#
_symmetry.space_group_name_H-M   'P 1'
#
loop_
_entity.id
_entity.type
_entity.pdbx_description
1 polymer ?
#
loop_
_entity_poly.entity_id
_entity_poly.type
_entity_poly.pdbx_seq_one_letter_code
_entity_poly.pdbx_strand_id
1 'polypeptide(L)'
;MWEGNMNRSVKVGAALAVLLLLAGCLLLPGKFTSDITLRKDGTFSFAYKGDIHVLALSKLAADERARKNASAEFEPSTCYSDETGDERDCTSDELTEQKAVWEE
;
A
#
# COMPACT_ATOMS: atom_id res chain seq x y z
N MET A 1 50.48 -15.75 -13.23
CA MET A 1 49.21 -15.60 -13.99
C MET A 1 47.96 -15.53 -13.10
N TRP A 2 48.02 -15.82 -11.78
CA TRP A 2 46.87 -15.78 -10.86
C TRP A 2 46.64 -14.43 -10.13
N GLU A 3 47.70 -13.68 -9.76
CA GLU A 3 47.56 -12.41 -9.00
C GLU A 3 46.85 -11.27 -9.75
N GLY A 4 47.02 -11.19 -11.07
CA GLY A 4 46.37 -10.15 -11.88
C GLY A 4 44.83 -10.25 -11.91
N ASN A 5 44.31 -11.47 -11.84
CA ASN A 5 42.86 -11.72 -11.85
C ASN A 5 42.26 -11.51 -10.44
N MET A 6 42.99 -11.87 -9.38
CA MET A 6 42.59 -11.66 -7.99
C MET A 6 42.38 -10.17 -7.69
N ASN A 7 43.32 -9.32 -8.09
CA ASN A 7 43.23 -7.87 -7.87
C ASN A 7 42.08 -7.22 -8.65
N ARG A 8 41.70 -7.80 -9.81
CA ARG A 8 40.57 -7.33 -10.60
C ARG A 8 39.24 -7.73 -9.96
N SER A 9 39.14 -8.96 -9.46
CA SER A 9 37.96 -9.43 -8.72
C SER A 9 37.74 -8.68 -7.41
N VAL A 10 38.80 -8.35 -6.68
CA VAL A 10 38.71 -7.54 -5.44
C VAL A 10 38.21 -6.13 -5.74
N LYS A 11 38.69 -5.49 -6.82
CA LYS A 11 38.21 -4.16 -7.24
C LYS A 11 36.74 -4.17 -7.63
N VAL A 12 36.30 -5.18 -8.38
CA VAL A 12 34.88 -5.33 -8.77
C VAL A 12 34.01 -5.60 -7.54
N GLY A 13 34.44 -6.48 -6.64
CA GLY A 13 33.73 -6.75 -5.39
C GLY A 13 33.60 -5.51 -4.50
N ALA A 14 34.65 -4.72 -4.37
CA ALA A 14 34.62 -3.47 -3.61
C ALA A 14 33.66 -2.43 -4.24
N ALA A 15 33.67 -2.30 -5.57
CA ALA A 15 32.75 -1.40 -6.28
C ALA A 15 31.28 -1.81 -6.08
N LEU A 16 30.98 -3.11 -6.15
CA LEU A 16 29.63 -3.63 -5.89
C LEU A 16 29.20 -3.40 -4.42
N ALA A 17 30.10 -3.61 -3.46
CA ALA A 17 29.80 -3.36 -2.06
C ALA A 17 29.48 -1.88 -1.78
N VAL A 18 30.20 -0.95 -2.42
CA VAL A 18 29.92 0.50 -2.30
C VAL A 18 28.55 0.85 -2.89
N LEU A 19 28.20 0.30 -4.06
CA LEU A 19 26.89 0.50 -4.67
C LEU A 19 25.75 -0.06 -3.81
N LEU A 20 25.95 -1.23 -3.21
CA LEU A 20 24.97 -1.84 -2.28
C LEU A 20 24.79 -1.02 -1.00
N LEU A 21 25.88 -0.47 -0.43
CA LEU A 21 25.80 0.42 0.73
C LEU A 21 25.07 1.73 0.41
N LEU A 22 25.33 2.31 -0.77
CA LEU A 22 24.61 3.50 -1.26
C LEU A 22 23.13 3.22 -1.51
N ALA A 23 22.80 2.08 -2.12
CA ALA A 23 21.41 1.66 -2.29
C ALA A 23 20.72 1.45 -0.93
N GLY A 24 21.44 0.92 0.06
CA GLY A 24 20.98 0.82 1.45
C GLY A 24 20.52 2.16 2.03
N CYS A 25 21.15 3.29 1.70
CA CYS A 25 20.70 4.61 2.14
C CYS A 25 19.32 5.03 1.58
N LEU A 26 18.90 4.43 0.47
CA LEU A 26 17.58 4.69 -0.14
C LEU A 26 16.50 3.75 0.41
N LEU A 27 16.87 2.52 0.74
CA LEU A 27 15.93 1.48 1.20
C LEU A 27 15.75 1.47 2.72
N LEU A 28 16.76 1.85 3.49
CA LEU A 28 16.63 1.93 4.94
C LEU A 28 15.90 3.23 5.29
N PRO A 29 14.73 3.14 5.94
CA PRO A 29 14.01 4.33 6.33
C PRO A 29 14.87 5.16 7.29
N GLY A 30 14.84 6.48 7.11
CA GLY A 30 15.58 7.42 7.95
C GLY A 30 15.15 7.39 9.42
N LYS A 31 15.69 8.32 10.21
CA LYS A 31 15.28 8.47 11.62
C LYS A 31 13.81 8.86 11.71
N PHE A 32 12.96 7.91 12.06
CA PHE A 32 11.59 8.19 12.49
C PHE A 32 11.65 8.93 13.82
N THR A 33 11.18 10.17 13.83
CA THR A 33 11.07 10.97 15.05
C THR A 33 9.61 11.34 15.22
N SER A 34 9.08 11.03 16.41
CA SER A 34 7.77 11.49 16.84
C SER A 34 7.95 12.27 18.13
N ASP A 35 7.29 13.42 18.21
CA ASP A 35 7.26 14.25 19.40
C ASP A 35 5.80 14.40 19.86
N ILE A 36 5.57 14.16 21.14
CA ILE A 36 4.26 14.36 21.77
C ILE A 36 4.39 15.34 22.91
N THR A 37 3.80 16.51 22.75
CA THR A 37 3.74 17.53 23.80
C THR A 37 2.35 17.48 24.44
N LEU A 38 2.30 17.06 25.71
CA LEU A 38 1.08 17.06 26.52
C LEU A 38 1.10 18.25 27.49
N ARG A 39 0.07 19.09 27.43
CA ARG A 39 -0.10 20.23 28.35
C ARG A 39 -0.95 19.83 29.55
N LYS A 40 -0.80 20.60 30.64
CA LYS A 40 -1.49 20.37 31.91
C LYS A 40 -3.01 20.49 31.85
N ASP A 41 -3.53 21.17 30.83
CA ASP A 41 -4.96 21.31 30.55
C ASP A 41 -5.54 20.09 29.80
N GLY A 42 -4.73 19.06 29.56
CA GLY A 42 -5.13 17.85 28.83
C GLY A 42 -5.02 17.97 27.31
N THR A 43 -4.64 19.15 26.78
CA THR A 43 -4.42 19.30 25.35
C THR A 43 -3.08 18.68 24.94
N PHE A 44 -3.04 18.02 23.77
CA PHE A 44 -1.81 17.44 23.25
C PHE A 44 -1.55 17.92 21.82
N SER A 45 -0.27 17.95 21.46
CA SER A 45 0.19 18.13 20.09
C SER A 45 1.11 16.98 19.74
N PHE A 46 0.86 16.35 18.60
CA PHE A 46 1.66 15.24 18.10
C PHE A 46 2.27 15.64 16.75
N ALA A 47 3.59 15.61 16.66
CA ALA A 47 4.32 15.88 15.43
C ALA A 47 5.04 14.61 14.98
N TYR A 48 4.84 14.24 13.71
CA TYR A 48 5.49 13.11 13.08
C TYR A 48 6.36 13.59 11.93
N LYS A 49 7.62 13.13 11.90
CA LYS A 49 8.55 13.40 10.79
C LYS A 49 9.01 12.09 10.17
N GLY A 50 8.47 11.78 9.00
CA GLY A 50 8.76 10.58 8.21
C GLY A 50 7.63 10.29 7.21
N ASP A 51 7.81 9.26 6.40
CA ASP A 51 6.80 8.75 5.47
C ASP A 51 6.01 7.60 6.09
N ILE A 52 4.68 7.66 6.03
CA ILE A 52 3.80 6.58 6.49
C ILE A 52 3.60 5.60 5.34
N HIS A 53 4.29 4.46 5.41
CA HIS A 53 4.10 3.40 4.43
C HIS A 53 2.98 2.44 4.86
N VAL A 54 1.82 2.59 4.23
CA VAL A 54 0.62 1.80 4.51
C VAL A 54 0.63 0.46 3.74
N LEU A 55 1.80 -0.08 3.42
CA LEU A 55 2.01 -1.25 2.55
C LEU A 55 1.30 -2.51 3.07
N ALA A 56 1.31 -2.72 4.39
CA ALA A 56 0.66 -3.86 5.02
C ALA A 56 -0.86 -3.81 4.86
N LEU A 57 -1.48 -2.63 5.02
CA LEU A 57 -2.92 -2.47 4.84
C LEU A 57 -3.29 -2.51 3.36
N SER A 58 -2.46 -1.97 2.46
CA SER A 58 -2.68 -2.09 1.01
C SER A 58 -2.67 -3.55 0.55
N LYS A 59 -1.74 -4.35 1.07
CA LYS A 59 -1.70 -5.80 0.81
C LYS A 59 -2.92 -6.50 1.41
N LEU A 60 -3.29 -6.19 2.65
CA LEU A 60 -4.49 -6.77 3.27
C LEU A 60 -5.75 -6.44 2.48
N ALA A 61 -5.92 -5.19 2.03
CA ALA A 61 -7.06 -4.76 1.23
C ALA A 61 -7.08 -5.38 -0.19
N ALA A 62 -5.91 -5.69 -0.75
CA ALA A 62 -5.78 -6.42 -2.01
C ALA A 62 -6.08 -7.91 -1.81
N ASP A 63 -5.57 -8.53 -0.75
CA ASP A 63 -5.82 -9.93 -0.40
C ASP A 63 -7.31 -10.15 -0.04
N GLU A 64 -7.96 -9.20 0.66
CA GLU A 64 -9.41 -9.22 0.92
C GLU A 64 -10.23 -9.11 -0.37
N ARG A 65 -9.88 -8.19 -1.29
CA ARG A 65 -10.53 -8.12 -2.61
C ARG A 65 -10.36 -9.42 -3.38
N ALA A 66 -9.15 -9.99 -3.38
CA ALA A 66 -8.88 -11.26 -4.04
C ALA A 66 -9.65 -12.42 -3.39
N ARG A 67 -9.81 -12.44 -2.07
CA ARG A 67 -10.60 -13.44 -1.34
C ARG A 67 -12.08 -13.32 -1.66
N LYS A 68 -12.63 -12.10 -1.66
CA LYS A 68 -14.00 -11.86 -2.12
C LYS A 68 -14.18 -12.36 -3.54
N ASN A 69 -13.29 -12.00 -4.47
CA ASN A 69 -13.36 -12.42 -5.87
C ASN A 69 -13.19 -13.93 -6.09
N ALA A 70 -12.42 -14.63 -5.26
CA ALA A 70 -12.16 -16.07 -5.42
C ALA A 70 -13.33 -16.98 -4.99
N SER A 71 -14.30 -16.45 -4.24
CA SER A 71 -15.53 -17.14 -3.83
C SER A 71 -16.78 -16.28 -4.06
N ALA A 72 -16.71 -15.34 -5.00
CA ALA A 72 -17.72 -14.30 -5.13
C ALA A 72 -19.04 -14.86 -5.67
N GLU A 73 -20.04 -14.91 -4.79
CA GLU A 73 -21.45 -14.85 -5.17
C GLU A 73 -21.74 -13.41 -5.61
N PHE A 74 -22.60 -13.23 -6.62
CA PHE A 74 -23.04 -11.89 -7.03
C PHE A 74 -23.75 -11.17 -5.87
N GLU A 75 -23.12 -10.12 -5.34
CA GLU A 75 -23.74 -9.16 -4.42
C GLU A 75 -24.05 -7.87 -5.20
N PRO A 76 -25.31 -7.44 -5.27
CA PRO A 76 -25.66 -6.21 -5.96
C PRO A 76 -25.04 -5.00 -5.24
N SER A 77 -24.55 -4.05 -6.04
CA SER A 77 -24.08 -2.75 -5.55
C SER A 77 -25.25 -1.88 -5.09
N THR A 78 -25.00 -0.95 -4.17
CA THR A 78 -26.03 -0.04 -3.67
C THR A 78 -26.52 0.89 -4.78
N CYS A 79 -27.85 0.97 -4.94
CA CYS A 79 -28.46 1.89 -5.89
C CYS A 79 -28.79 3.22 -5.21
N TYR A 80 -28.67 4.31 -5.97
CA TYR A 80 -28.91 5.66 -5.48
C TYR A 80 -30.03 6.33 -6.26
N SER A 81 -30.83 7.14 -5.59
CA SER A 81 -31.84 7.98 -6.21
C SER A 81 -31.18 9.06 -7.07
N ASP A 82 -31.54 9.14 -8.36
CA ASP A 82 -30.99 10.18 -9.26
C ASP A 82 -31.42 11.59 -8.86
N GLU A 83 -32.53 11.73 -8.14
CA GLU A 83 -33.06 13.03 -7.72
C GLU A 83 -32.49 13.50 -6.39
N THR A 84 -32.26 12.59 -5.44
CA THR A 84 -31.89 12.95 -4.06
C THR A 84 -30.48 12.49 -3.66
N GLY A 85 -29.91 11.52 -4.38
CA GLY A 85 -28.62 10.91 -4.05
C GLY A 85 -28.67 9.96 -2.85
N ASP A 86 -29.87 9.69 -2.30
CA ASP A 86 -30.04 8.77 -1.18
C ASP A 86 -29.97 7.31 -1.62
N GLU A 87 -29.54 6.43 -0.72
CA GLU A 87 -29.55 4.99 -0.91
C GLU A 87 -30.99 4.47 -1.05
N ARG A 88 -31.21 3.63 -2.05
CA ARG A 88 -32.50 3.00 -2.36
C ARG A 88 -32.32 1.56 -2.79
N ASP A 89 -33.41 0.80 -2.73
CA ASP A 89 -33.45 -0.54 -3.33
C ASP A 89 -33.27 -0.45 -4.85
N CYS A 90 -32.46 -1.36 -5.39
CA CYS A 90 -32.28 -1.50 -6.83
C CYS A 90 -33.55 -2.06 -7.47
N THR A 91 -33.87 -1.56 -8.65
CA THR A 91 -34.92 -2.12 -9.49
C THR A 91 -34.46 -3.43 -10.15
N SER A 92 -35.41 -4.25 -10.61
CA SER A 92 -35.09 -5.52 -11.28
C SER A 92 -34.21 -5.36 -12.51
N ASP A 93 -34.40 -4.26 -13.25
CA ASP A 93 -33.64 -3.98 -14.48
C ASP A 93 -32.18 -3.61 -14.14
N GLU A 94 -31.98 -2.77 -13.11
CA GLU A 94 -30.65 -2.41 -12.61
C GLU A 94 -29.89 -3.63 -12.06
N LEU A 95 -30.56 -4.52 -11.34
CA LEU A 95 -29.96 -5.77 -10.87
C LEU A 95 -29.53 -6.68 -12.02
N THR A 96 -30.33 -6.71 -13.09
CA THR A 96 -30.02 -7.51 -14.29
C THR A 96 -28.80 -6.96 -15.01
N GLU A 97 -28.71 -5.63 -15.15
CA GLU A 97 -27.56 -4.96 -15.75
C GLU A 97 -26.28 -5.17 -14.91
N GLN A 98 -26.37 -5.00 -13.59
CA GLN A 98 -25.25 -5.27 -12.69
C GLN A 98 -24.76 -6.71 -12.77
N LYS A 99 -25.67 -7.67 -12.89
CA LYS A 99 -25.31 -9.08 -13.05
C LYS A 99 -24.69 -9.36 -14.41
N ALA A 100 -25.16 -8.71 -15.48
CA ALA A 100 -24.55 -8.83 -16.80
C ALA A 100 -23.10 -8.31 -16.81
N VAL A 101 -22.84 -7.17 -16.16
CA VAL A 101 -21.49 -6.60 -16.01
C VAL A 101 -20.58 -7.48 -15.13
N TRP A 102 -21.15 -8.16 -14.15
CA TRP A 102 -20.40 -9.07 -13.26
C TRP A 102 -19.89 -10.33 -13.96
N GLU A 103 -20.68 -10.85 -14.91
CA GLU A 103 -20.36 -12.09 -15.65
C GLU A 103 -19.47 -11.85 -16.89
N GLU A 104 -19.18 -10.58 -17.23
CA GLU A 104 -18.25 -10.19 -18.29
C GLU A 104 -16.78 -10.17 -17.81
#